data_AF-A0A7K3WV46-F1
#
_entry.id   AF-A0A7K3WV46-F1
#
_cell.length_a   1.000
_cell.length_b   1.000
_cell.length_c   1.000
_cell.angle_alpha   90.00
_cell.angle_beta   90.00
_cell.angle_gamma   90.00
#
_symmetry.space_group_name_H-M   'P 1'
#
loop_
_entity.id
_entity.type
_entity.pdbx_description
1 polymer ?
#
loop_
_entity_poly.entity_id
_entity_poly.type
_entity_poly.pdbx_seq_one_letter_code
_entity_poly.pdbx_strand_id
1 'polypeptide(L)'
;MTYSEKYIVENLIKYSEEFRNYYNSERQKIQSEIIWKRDKKLRQGINFRTTQIDDKHYIYLRNVPPSPINASKIAHELQHIVHRSIGIPSVGFKEMKYDYLSSAINSCIHDLLVNRDIIEYEFDLYDDYLEERKESRAALKTIIKEPTDKLELLHWAFNYASSILDYEFMLREYDIDEDHT
;
A
#
# COMPACT_ATOMS: atom_id res chain seq x y z
N MET A 1 3.12 16.81 -12.81
CA MET A 1 2.53 16.43 -14.11
C MET A 1 1.48 15.35 -13.84
N THR A 2 0.30 15.47 -14.44
CA THR A 2 -0.76 14.45 -14.37
C THR A 2 -0.72 13.58 -15.63
N TYR A 3 -1.18 12.35 -15.53
CA TYR A 3 -1.20 11.38 -16.62
C TYR A 3 -2.59 10.75 -16.77
N SER A 4 -2.93 10.31 -17.98
CA SER A 4 -4.19 9.59 -18.20
C SER A 4 -4.10 8.19 -17.60
N GLU A 5 -5.21 7.71 -17.06
CA GLU A 5 -5.30 6.36 -16.51
C GLU A 5 -4.88 5.30 -17.53
N LYS A 6 -5.41 5.39 -18.77
CA LYS A 6 -5.05 4.50 -19.87
C LYS A 6 -3.54 4.35 -20.05
N TYR A 7 -2.80 5.48 -20.03
CA TYR A 7 -1.35 5.46 -20.19
C TYR A 7 -0.62 4.79 -19.01
N ILE A 8 -1.17 4.89 -17.80
CA ILE A 8 -0.60 4.25 -16.62
C ILE A 8 -0.84 2.74 -16.64
N VAL A 9 -2.07 2.32 -16.96
CA VAL A 9 -2.51 0.92 -16.79
C VAL A 9 -2.30 0.06 -18.02
N GLU A 10 -2.12 0.62 -19.22
CA GLU A 10 -2.04 -0.16 -20.47
C GLU A 10 -0.96 -1.26 -20.43
N ASN A 11 0.22 -0.93 -19.90
CA ASN A 11 1.30 -1.90 -19.79
C ASN A 11 1.03 -2.93 -18.68
N LEU A 12 0.42 -2.51 -17.57
CA LEU A 12 0.07 -3.43 -16.49
C LEU A 12 -0.95 -4.46 -16.98
N ILE A 13 -2.02 -4.02 -17.65
CA ILE A 13 -3.05 -4.89 -18.24
C ILE A 13 -2.47 -5.81 -19.32
N LYS A 14 -1.48 -5.33 -20.07
CA LYS A 14 -0.86 -6.12 -21.14
C LYS A 14 0.09 -7.20 -20.61
N TYR A 15 0.80 -6.92 -19.52
CA TYR A 15 1.95 -7.72 -19.08
C TYR A 15 1.77 -8.41 -17.71
N SER A 16 0.72 -8.13 -16.95
CA SER A 16 0.32 -8.86 -15.75
C SER A 16 -1.11 -9.36 -15.91
N GLU A 17 -1.29 -10.67 -15.84
CA GLU A 17 -2.59 -11.31 -15.95
C GLU A 17 -3.43 -11.05 -14.69
N GLU A 18 -2.78 -11.13 -13.53
CA GLU A 18 -3.30 -10.82 -12.20
C GLU A 18 -3.90 -9.41 -12.20
N PHE A 19 -3.14 -8.42 -12.67
CA PHE A 19 -3.60 -7.03 -12.74
C PHE A 19 -4.71 -6.81 -13.73
N ARG A 20 -4.68 -7.48 -14.88
CA ARG A 20 -5.79 -7.42 -15.83
C ARG A 20 -7.08 -7.95 -15.21
N ASN A 21 -7.00 -9.08 -14.50
CA ASN A 21 -8.15 -9.71 -13.85
C ASN A 21 -8.69 -8.82 -12.73
N TYR A 22 -7.79 -8.32 -11.87
CA TYR A 22 -8.10 -7.35 -10.82
C TYR A 22 -8.77 -6.11 -11.39
N TYR A 23 -8.13 -5.44 -12.36
CA TYR A 23 -8.58 -4.16 -12.88
C TYR A 23 -9.95 -4.28 -13.56
N ASN A 24 -10.20 -5.35 -14.31
CA ASN A 24 -11.51 -5.59 -14.94
C ASN A 24 -12.63 -5.87 -13.92
N SER A 25 -12.28 -6.40 -12.74
CA SER A 25 -13.23 -6.83 -11.71
C SER A 25 -13.47 -5.80 -10.61
N GLU A 26 -12.52 -4.89 -10.39
CA GLU A 26 -12.56 -3.94 -9.27
C GLU A 26 -12.73 -2.49 -9.72
N ARG A 27 -12.18 -2.10 -10.88
CA ARG A 27 -12.10 -0.69 -11.28
C ARG A 27 -13.46 0.01 -11.37
N GLN A 28 -14.51 -0.68 -11.80
CA GLN A 28 -15.85 -0.15 -11.96
C GLN A 28 -16.55 0.18 -10.63
N LYS A 29 -16.04 -0.33 -9.50
CA LYS A 29 -16.53 0.03 -8.16
C LYS A 29 -16.10 1.46 -7.78
N ILE A 30 -15.04 1.98 -8.40
CA ILE A 30 -14.54 3.34 -8.18
C ILE A 30 -15.30 4.32 -9.09
N GLN A 31 -16.25 5.05 -8.50
CA GLN A 31 -17.08 6.04 -9.21
C GLN A 31 -16.41 7.41 -9.34
N SER A 32 -15.54 7.73 -8.40
CA SER A 32 -14.79 8.99 -8.33
C SER A 32 -13.63 9.05 -9.33
N GLU A 33 -13.22 10.28 -9.68
CA GLU A 33 -12.05 10.50 -10.54
C GLU A 33 -10.75 10.09 -9.83
N ILE A 34 -9.89 9.35 -10.54
CA ILE A 34 -8.52 9.04 -10.13
C ILE A 34 -7.53 9.91 -10.90
N ILE A 35 -6.79 10.75 -10.19
CA ILE A 35 -5.75 11.62 -10.75
C ILE A 35 -4.38 10.98 -10.53
N TRP A 36 -3.77 10.52 -11.61
CA TRP A 36 -2.43 9.91 -11.59
C TRP A 36 -1.34 10.98 -11.69
N LYS A 37 -0.43 11.04 -10.72
CA LYS A 37 0.62 12.07 -10.63
C LYS A 37 2.00 11.46 -10.45
N ARG A 38 2.97 11.94 -11.23
CA ARG A 38 4.38 11.62 -10.93
C ARG A 38 4.87 12.45 -9.74
N ASP A 39 5.44 11.79 -8.74
CA ASP A 39 6.16 12.43 -7.63
C ASP A 39 7.52 11.76 -7.36
N LYS A 40 8.60 12.44 -7.73
CA LYS A 40 9.97 11.99 -7.47
C LYS A 40 10.41 12.20 -6.01
N LYS A 41 9.63 12.94 -5.22
CA LYS A 41 9.92 13.27 -3.82
C LYS A 41 9.27 12.31 -2.83
N LEU A 42 8.61 11.25 -3.31
CA LEU A 42 8.19 10.15 -2.44
C LEU A 42 9.37 9.68 -1.60
N ARG A 43 9.11 9.37 -0.32
CA ARG A 43 10.14 8.90 0.61
C ARG A 43 10.78 7.64 0.06
N GLN A 44 12.08 7.44 0.33
CA GLN A 44 12.77 6.22 -0.08
C GLN A 44 11.98 4.98 0.38
N GLY A 45 11.87 3.99 -0.52
CA GLY A 45 11.04 2.80 -0.33
C GLY A 45 9.59 2.93 -0.80
N ILE A 46 9.05 4.14 -0.79
CA ILE A 46 7.69 4.39 -1.28
C ILE A 46 7.73 4.65 -2.79
N ASN A 47 7.16 3.74 -3.58
CA ASN A 47 7.03 3.89 -5.03
C ASN A 47 5.66 4.39 -5.45
N PHE A 48 4.64 4.14 -4.62
CA PHE A 48 3.25 4.51 -4.86
C PHE A 48 2.63 5.02 -3.56
N ARG A 49 1.65 5.93 -3.67
CA ARG A 49 0.86 6.40 -2.54
C ARG A 49 -0.49 6.88 -3.03
N THR A 50 -1.55 6.45 -2.38
CA THR A 50 -2.89 7.03 -2.56
C THR A 50 -3.18 8.08 -1.50
N THR A 51 -3.86 9.15 -1.91
CA THR A 51 -4.51 10.08 -0.98
C THR A 51 -5.82 10.57 -1.59
N GLN A 52 -6.69 11.10 -0.74
CA GLN A 52 -7.91 11.77 -1.18
C GLN A 52 -7.84 13.23 -0.74
N ILE A 53 -8.17 14.13 -1.67
CA ILE A 53 -8.34 15.55 -1.40
C ILE A 53 -9.71 15.91 -1.97
N ASP A 54 -10.61 16.37 -1.10
CA ASP A 54 -12.03 16.55 -1.40
C ASP A 54 -12.64 15.27 -1.98
N ASP A 55 -13.34 15.34 -3.11
CA ASP A 55 -13.98 14.19 -3.76
C ASP A 55 -13.09 13.51 -4.84
N LYS A 56 -11.77 13.74 -4.80
CA LYS A 56 -10.84 13.23 -5.80
C LYS A 56 -9.77 12.35 -5.19
N HIS A 57 -9.48 11.23 -5.86
CA HIS A 57 -8.37 10.37 -5.50
C HIS A 57 -7.13 10.73 -6.28
N TYR A 58 -5.99 10.70 -5.61
CA TYR A 58 -4.69 10.91 -6.21
C TYR A 58 -3.84 9.68 -5.98
N ILE A 59 -3.33 9.09 -7.06
CA ILE A 59 -2.29 8.06 -6.99
C ILE A 59 -0.98 8.70 -7.44
N TYR A 60 -0.05 8.81 -6.50
CA TYR A 60 1.29 9.30 -6.76
C TYR A 60 2.21 8.14 -7.15
N LEU A 61 2.98 8.31 -8.23
CA LEU A 61 3.93 7.31 -8.71
C LEU A 61 5.33 7.91 -8.79
N ARG A 62 6.35 7.19 -8.31
CA ARG A 62 7.75 7.60 -8.48
C ARG A 62 8.15 7.60 -9.96
N ASN A 63 7.75 6.55 -10.66
CA ASN A 63 8.04 6.30 -12.07
C ASN A 63 6.74 6.26 -12.89
N VAL A 64 6.78 6.83 -14.09
CA VAL A 64 5.65 6.87 -15.01
C VAL A 64 6.14 6.57 -16.43
N PRO A 65 5.59 5.57 -17.13
CA PRO A 65 4.61 4.59 -16.60
C PRO A 65 5.24 3.68 -15.53
N PRO A 66 4.42 3.07 -14.64
CA PRO A 66 4.92 2.07 -13.72
C PRO A 66 5.41 0.83 -14.48
N SER A 67 6.42 0.14 -13.93
CA SER A 67 6.87 -1.14 -14.47
C SER A 67 5.86 -2.24 -14.10
N PRO A 68 5.58 -3.23 -14.98
CA PRO A 68 4.71 -4.37 -14.67
C PRO A 68 5.07 -5.14 -13.40
N ILE A 69 6.34 -5.13 -12.98
CA ILE A 69 6.75 -5.73 -11.69
C ILE A 69 6.10 -5.06 -10.47
N ASN A 70 5.52 -3.86 -10.62
CA ASN A 70 4.81 -3.15 -9.56
C ASN A 70 3.28 -3.31 -9.67
N ALA A 71 2.81 -4.29 -10.43
CA ALA A 71 1.39 -4.47 -10.67
C ALA A 71 0.61 -4.70 -9.36
N SER A 72 1.12 -5.55 -8.46
CA SER A 72 0.59 -5.76 -7.10
C SER A 72 0.48 -4.44 -6.32
N LYS A 73 1.54 -3.63 -6.33
CA LYS A 73 1.57 -2.33 -5.63
C LYS A 73 0.55 -1.34 -6.20
N ILE A 74 0.34 -1.32 -7.51
CA ILE A 74 -0.71 -0.48 -8.12
C ILE A 74 -2.10 -1.01 -7.78
N ALA A 75 -2.30 -2.32 -7.79
CA ALA A 75 -3.56 -2.94 -7.39
C ALA A 75 -3.87 -2.64 -5.91
N HIS A 76 -2.88 -2.73 -5.04
CA HIS A 76 -2.98 -2.37 -3.62
C HIS A 76 -3.50 -0.94 -3.43
N GLU A 77 -2.91 0.02 -4.13
CA GLU A 77 -3.32 1.43 -4.07
C GLU A 77 -4.74 1.66 -4.63
N LEU A 78 -5.10 0.98 -5.71
CA LEU A 78 -6.46 1.00 -6.24
C LEU A 78 -7.45 0.37 -5.26
N GLN A 79 -7.06 -0.69 -4.55
CA GLN A 79 -7.93 -1.40 -3.62
C GLN A 79 -8.28 -0.54 -2.41
N HIS A 80 -7.38 0.32 -1.93
CA HIS A 80 -7.74 1.33 -0.94
C HIS A 80 -8.89 2.23 -1.41
N ILE A 81 -8.92 2.58 -2.70
CA ILE A 81 -9.99 3.41 -3.28
C ILE A 81 -11.27 2.60 -3.44
N VAL A 82 -11.17 1.34 -3.85
CA VAL A 82 -12.31 0.41 -3.90
C VAL A 82 -12.95 0.29 -2.53
N HIS A 83 -12.17 -0.03 -1.49
CA HIS A 83 -12.62 -0.15 -0.11
C HIS A 83 -13.39 1.09 0.34
N ARG A 84 -12.85 2.28 0.06
CA ARG A 84 -13.54 3.52 0.38
C ARG A 84 -14.84 3.68 -0.40
N SER A 85 -14.86 3.31 -1.68
CA SER A 85 -16.04 3.40 -2.54
C SER A 85 -17.17 2.47 -2.07
N ILE A 86 -16.84 1.35 -1.41
CA ILE A 86 -17.80 0.42 -0.81
C ILE A 86 -18.08 0.67 0.69
N GLY A 87 -17.56 1.78 1.24
CA GLY A 87 -17.86 2.21 2.60
C GLY A 87 -17.02 1.55 3.70
N ILE A 88 -15.90 0.91 3.38
CA ILE A 88 -14.94 0.44 4.39
C ILE A 88 -14.29 1.67 5.06
N PRO A 89 -14.40 1.80 6.39
CA PRO A 89 -13.85 2.95 7.10
C PRO A 89 -12.32 2.93 7.08
N SER A 90 -11.73 4.13 7.01
CA SER A 90 -10.28 4.34 7.18
C SER A 90 -10.05 5.48 8.17
N VAL A 91 -8.88 5.51 8.79
CA VAL A 91 -8.50 6.55 9.74
C VAL A 91 -7.86 7.72 8.98
N GLY A 92 -8.50 8.88 9.04
CA GLY A 92 -7.92 10.13 8.55
C GLY A 92 -7.21 10.91 9.66
N PHE A 93 -6.58 12.02 9.28
CA PHE A 93 -6.04 13.01 10.21
C PHE A 93 -6.70 14.36 9.99
N LYS A 94 -6.92 15.12 11.07
CA LYS A 94 -7.41 16.50 11.01
C LYS A 94 -6.28 17.52 10.87
N GLU A 95 -5.12 17.22 11.43
CA GLU A 95 -3.93 18.08 11.38
C GLU A 95 -2.76 17.29 10.79
N MET A 96 -1.98 17.92 9.90
CA MET A 96 -0.88 17.27 9.17
C MET A 96 0.18 16.63 10.07
N LYS A 97 0.35 17.14 11.30
CA LYS A 97 1.26 16.56 12.29
C LYS A 97 0.87 15.14 12.71
N TYR A 98 -0.37 14.70 12.47
CA TYR A 98 -0.85 13.35 12.80
C TYR A 98 -0.90 12.39 11.59
N ASP A 99 -0.49 12.82 10.39
CA ASP A 99 -0.50 12.00 9.16
C ASP A 99 0.22 10.65 9.35
N TYR A 100 1.36 10.68 10.06
CA TYR A 100 2.15 9.47 10.32
C TYR A 100 1.41 8.45 11.18
N LEU A 101 0.65 8.91 12.19
CA LEU A 101 -0.06 8.01 13.10
C LEU A 101 -1.30 7.43 12.43
N SER A 102 -2.07 8.24 11.68
CA SER A 102 -3.19 7.72 10.89
C SER A 102 -2.71 6.73 9.82
N SER A 103 -1.55 6.98 9.21
CA SER A 103 -0.96 6.06 8.24
C SER A 103 -0.63 4.73 8.90
N ALA A 104 0.05 4.71 10.04
CA ALA A 104 0.40 3.47 10.74
C ALA A 104 -0.83 2.68 11.23
N ILE A 105 -1.89 3.36 11.67
CA ILE A 105 -3.14 2.68 12.05
C ILE A 105 -3.80 2.05 10.82
N ASN A 106 -3.83 2.76 9.68
CA ASN A 106 -4.35 2.18 8.44
C ASN A 106 -3.48 1.00 8.00
N SER A 107 -2.16 1.09 8.04
CA SER A 107 -1.30 -0.03 7.65
C SER A 107 -1.51 -1.27 8.50
N CYS A 108 -1.70 -1.10 9.81
CA CYS A 108 -1.95 -2.22 10.72
C CYS A 108 -3.24 -3.00 10.43
N ILE A 109 -4.26 -2.40 9.80
CA ILE A 109 -5.59 -3.02 9.66
C ILE A 109 -6.03 -3.05 8.20
N HIS A 110 -5.99 -1.91 7.54
CA HIS A 110 -6.52 -1.71 6.21
C HIS A 110 -5.64 -2.36 5.14
N ASP A 111 -4.31 -2.29 5.28
CA ASP A 111 -3.40 -2.88 4.29
C ASP A 111 -3.52 -4.43 4.29
N LEU A 112 -3.79 -5.04 5.45
CA LEU A 112 -4.12 -6.48 5.54
C LEU A 112 -5.40 -6.85 4.78
N LEU A 113 -6.45 -6.02 4.91
CA LEU A 113 -7.69 -6.24 4.16
C LEU A 113 -7.45 -6.08 2.66
N VAL A 114 -6.63 -5.10 2.26
CA VAL A 114 -6.24 -4.93 0.86
C VAL A 114 -5.49 -6.15 0.36
N ASN A 115 -4.46 -6.60 1.09
CA ASN A 115 -3.63 -7.73 0.71
C ASN A 115 -4.47 -9.01 0.58
N ARG A 116 -5.38 -9.26 1.53
CA ARG A 116 -6.37 -10.35 1.44
C ARG A 116 -7.21 -10.25 0.16
N ASP A 117 -7.69 -9.07 -0.21
CA ASP A 117 -8.59 -8.94 -1.37
C ASP A 117 -7.84 -9.04 -2.69
N ILE A 118 -6.59 -8.56 -2.77
CA ILE A 118 -5.81 -8.64 -4.01
C ILE A 118 -5.22 -10.04 -4.22
N ILE A 119 -4.95 -10.82 -3.16
CA ILE A 119 -4.42 -12.20 -3.33
C ILE A 119 -5.42 -13.12 -4.05
N GLU A 120 -6.72 -12.81 -3.99
CA GLU A 120 -7.77 -13.51 -4.76
C GLU A 120 -7.55 -13.42 -6.29
N TYR A 121 -6.74 -12.47 -6.74
CA TYR A 121 -6.33 -12.28 -8.14
C TYR A 121 -4.95 -12.88 -8.44
N GLU A 122 -4.44 -13.75 -7.57
CA GLU A 122 -3.19 -14.51 -7.73
C GLU A 122 -1.93 -13.63 -7.72
N PHE A 123 -2.01 -12.40 -7.18
CA PHE A 123 -0.81 -11.59 -6.95
C PHE A 123 0.11 -12.26 -5.93
N ASP A 124 1.38 -12.42 -6.29
CA ASP A 124 2.41 -12.79 -5.33
C ASP A 124 2.84 -11.56 -4.51
N LEU A 125 2.42 -11.53 -3.25
CA LEU A 125 2.73 -10.49 -2.28
C LEU A 125 3.97 -10.81 -1.43
N TYR A 126 4.56 -12.00 -1.56
CA TYR A 126 5.66 -12.42 -0.70
C TYR A 126 6.94 -11.63 -0.98
N ASP A 127 7.27 -11.41 -2.25
CA ASP A 127 8.42 -10.60 -2.66
C ASP A 127 8.27 -9.14 -2.19
N ASP A 128 7.05 -8.59 -2.29
CA ASP A 128 6.73 -7.24 -1.79
C ASP A 128 6.92 -7.14 -0.28
N TYR A 129 6.44 -8.15 0.46
CA TYR A 129 6.67 -8.27 1.91
C TYR A 129 8.16 -8.34 2.26
N LEU A 130 8.95 -9.16 1.56
CA LEU A 130 10.40 -9.26 1.80
C LEU A 130 11.13 -7.94 1.54
N GLU A 131 10.74 -7.21 0.49
CA GLU A 131 11.28 -5.87 0.20
C GLU A 131 10.94 -4.90 1.34
N GLU A 132 9.69 -4.82 1.77
CA GLU A 132 9.25 -3.95 2.85
C GLU A 132 9.96 -4.26 4.17
N ARG A 133 10.15 -5.55 4.49
CA ARG A 133 10.90 -5.98 5.69
C ARG A 133 12.36 -5.55 5.64
N LYS A 134 12.99 -5.64 4.47
CA LYS A 134 14.37 -5.18 4.27
C LYS A 134 14.48 -3.67 4.49
N GLU A 135 13.55 -2.89 3.96
CA GLU A 135 13.51 -1.44 4.11
C GLU A 135 13.22 -1.02 5.56
N SER A 136 12.24 -1.66 6.19
CA SER A 136 11.92 -1.43 7.61
C SER A 136 13.10 -1.74 8.53
N ARG A 137 13.81 -2.86 8.30
CA ARG A 137 15.05 -3.19 9.02
C ARG A 137 16.13 -2.14 8.80
N ALA A 138 16.29 -1.62 7.58
CA ALA A 138 17.25 -0.56 7.30
C ALA A 138 16.89 0.74 8.04
N ALA A 139 15.61 1.11 8.08
CA ALA A 139 15.12 2.27 8.82
C ALA A 139 15.37 2.13 10.33
N LEU A 140 15.07 0.97 10.92
CA LEU A 140 15.28 0.71 12.35
C LEU A 140 16.74 0.84 12.78
N LYS A 141 17.71 0.48 11.91
CA LYS A 141 19.15 0.65 12.19
C LYS A 141 19.57 2.11 12.41
N THR A 142 18.77 3.07 11.93
CA THR A 142 19.05 4.51 12.11
C THR A 142 18.54 5.07 13.43
N ILE A 143 17.77 4.27 14.18
CA ILE A 143 17.16 4.70 15.44
C ILE A 143 18.16 4.50 16.58
N ILE A 144 18.54 5.61 17.21
CA ILE A 144 19.58 5.64 18.25
C ILE A 144 18.97 5.60 19.66
N LYS A 145 17.70 5.99 19.81
CA LYS A 145 17.02 6.07 21.10
C LYS A 145 15.55 5.68 20.96
N GLU A 146 15.03 4.99 21.97
CA GLU A 146 13.62 4.68 22.10
C GLU A 146 12.76 5.95 22.23
N PRO A 147 11.56 5.97 21.63
CA PRO A 147 10.64 7.08 21.75
C PRO A 147 10.16 7.24 23.19
N THR A 148 10.08 8.48 23.65
CA THR A 148 9.58 8.81 25.00
C THR A 148 8.28 9.59 24.95
N ASP A 149 7.94 10.15 23.80
CA ASP A 149 6.65 10.77 23.56
C ASP A 149 5.55 9.70 23.36
N LYS A 150 4.36 9.95 23.89
CA LYS A 150 3.25 9.00 23.84
C LYS A 150 2.76 8.72 22.41
N LEU A 151 2.78 9.72 21.53
CA LEU A 151 2.34 9.55 20.14
C LEU A 151 3.37 8.80 19.32
N GLU A 152 4.65 9.03 19.58
CA GLU A 152 5.73 8.22 18.99
C GLU A 152 5.67 6.76 19.45
N LEU A 153 5.42 6.52 20.73
CA LEU A 153 5.21 5.17 21.28
C LEU A 153 4.01 4.47 20.62
N LEU A 154 2.89 5.16 20.45
CA LEU A 154 1.73 4.61 19.75
C LEU A 154 2.04 4.27 18.29
N HIS A 155 2.75 5.16 17.60
CA HIS A 155 3.18 4.92 16.23
C HIS A 155 4.07 3.67 16.11
N TRP A 156 5.02 3.51 17.03
CA TRP A 156 5.84 2.29 17.10
C TRP A 156 5.00 1.05 17.38
N ALA A 157 4.05 1.13 18.31
CA ALA A 157 3.16 0.01 18.63
C ALA A 157 2.33 -0.43 17.41
N PHE A 158 1.77 0.51 16.64
CA PHE A 158 1.03 0.19 15.42
C PHE A 158 1.91 -0.41 14.31
N ASN A 159 3.11 0.14 14.08
CA ASN A 159 4.03 -0.43 13.09
C ASN A 159 4.49 -1.84 13.49
N TYR A 160 4.73 -2.06 14.79
CA TYR A 160 5.08 -3.39 15.31
C TYR A 160 3.92 -4.38 15.16
N ALA A 161 2.71 -3.96 15.52
CA ALA A 161 1.51 -4.79 15.35
C ALA A 161 1.27 -5.12 13.86
N SER A 162 1.40 -4.14 12.95
CA SER A 162 1.34 -4.36 11.51
C SER A 162 2.34 -5.43 11.08
N SER A 163 3.61 -5.28 11.46
CA SER A 163 4.66 -6.24 11.12
C SER A 163 4.38 -7.67 11.59
N ILE A 164 3.75 -7.86 12.76
CA ILE A 164 3.35 -9.19 13.24
C ILE A 164 2.20 -9.73 12.38
N LEU A 165 1.18 -8.90 12.14
CA LEU A 165 0.01 -9.32 11.39
C LEU A 165 0.35 -9.63 9.93
N ASP A 166 1.25 -8.87 9.31
CA ASP A 166 1.76 -9.13 7.96
C ASP A 166 2.51 -10.47 7.91
N TYR A 167 3.33 -10.76 8.93
CA TYR A 167 4.02 -12.05 9.02
C TYR A 167 3.05 -13.22 9.18
N GLU A 168 2.08 -13.10 10.09
CA GLU A 168 1.03 -14.11 10.29
C GLU A 168 0.17 -14.32 9.05
N PHE A 169 -0.12 -13.25 8.31
CA PHE A 169 -0.81 -13.32 7.02
C PHE A 169 0.04 -14.13 6.02
N MET A 170 1.32 -13.78 5.86
CA MET A 170 2.21 -14.48 4.93
C MET A 170 2.42 -15.95 5.30
N LEU A 171 2.55 -16.29 6.59
CA LEU A 171 2.66 -17.68 7.05
C LEU A 171 1.47 -18.53 6.57
N ARG A 172 0.25 -17.98 6.66
CA ARG A 172 -0.98 -18.70 6.30
C ARG A 172 -1.15 -18.86 4.80
N GLU A 173 -0.81 -17.83 4.04
CA GLU A 173 -1.01 -17.83 2.58
C GLU A 173 0.10 -18.59 1.83
N TYR A 174 1.32 -18.65 2.38
CA TYR A 174 2.50 -19.20 1.68
C TYR A 174 3.11 -20.46 2.29
N ASP A 175 2.51 -21.04 3.34
CA ASP A 175 2.99 -22.25 4.02
C ASP A 175 4.49 -22.17 4.37
N ILE A 176 4.91 -21.01 4.90
CA ILE A 176 6.30 -20.76 5.23
C ILE A 176 6.61 -21.52 6.53
N ASP A 177 7.47 -22.55 6.44
CA ASP A 177 7.95 -23.27 7.62
C ASP A 177 8.63 -22.32 8.62
N GLU A 178 8.22 -22.36 9.89
CA GLU A 178 8.73 -21.51 10.97
C GLU A 178 10.26 -21.66 11.22
N ASP A 179 10.88 -22.70 10.66
CA ASP A 179 12.25 -23.13 10.94
C ASP A 179 13.36 -22.32 10.22
N HIS A 180 13.03 -21.24 9.50
CA HIS A 180 13.99 -20.49 8.66
C HIS A 180 14.12 -18.97 8.93
N THR A 181 13.68 -18.47 10.08
CA THR A 181 13.91 -17.05 10.49
C THR A 181 14.90 -16.86 11.62
#